data_AF-A0A395RA85-F1
#
_entry.id   AF-A0A395RA85-F1
#
_cell.length_a   1.000
_cell.length_b   1.000
_cell.length_c   1.000
_cell.angle_alpha   90.00
_cell.angle_beta   90.00
_cell.angle_gamma   90.00
#
_symmetry.space_group_name_H-M   'P 1'
#
loop_
_entity.id
_entity.type
_entity.pdbx_description
1 polymer ?
#
loop_
_entity_poly.entity_id
_entity_poly.type
_entity_poly.pdbx_seq_one_letter_code
_entity_poly.pdbx_strand_id
1 'polypeptide(L)'
;MINPKAGELLASSISATISEGFTVTTADGRPARLAVVDDAGNIVEAGPQVAQQAWAVCIQAQQNFWRGEGHLRVLSKPAEPIKKDAAA
;
A
#
# COMPACT_ATOMS: atom_id res chain seq x y z
N MET A 1 -16.74 20.32 -16.65
CA MET A 1 -16.07 19.14 -17.23
C MET A 1 -14.70 19.03 -16.60
N ILE A 2 -14.47 18.05 -15.72
CA ILE A 2 -13.16 17.79 -15.14
C ILE A 2 -12.47 16.81 -16.09
N ASN A 3 -11.39 17.23 -16.74
CA ASN A 3 -10.49 16.33 -17.46
C ASN A 3 -9.55 15.69 -16.43
N PRO A 4 -9.55 14.37 -16.24
CA PRO A 4 -8.58 13.74 -15.36
C PRO A 4 -7.18 13.89 -15.97
N LYS A 5 -6.20 14.35 -15.18
CA LYS A 5 -4.79 14.29 -15.60
C LYS A 5 -4.39 12.82 -15.71
N ALA A 6 -3.60 12.48 -16.73
CA ALA A 6 -3.08 11.13 -16.93
C ALA A 6 -2.44 10.61 -15.62
N GLY A 7 -3.09 9.63 -14.98
CA GLY A 7 -2.70 9.10 -13.67
C GLY A 7 -3.79 9.06 -12.60
N GLU A 8 -4.97 9.64 -12.85
CA GLU A 8 -6.08 9.61 -11.88
C GLU A 8 -6.88 8.29 -11.92
N LEU A 9 -7.21 7.78 -10.75
CA LEU A 9 -8.12 6.65 -10.58
C LEU A 9 -9.54 7.11 -10.88
N LEU A 10 -10.18 6.51 -11.89
CA LEU A 10 -11.53 6.89 -12.33
C LEU A 10 -12.65 6.32 -11.43
N ALA A 11 -12.38 5.19 -10.78
CA ALA A 11 -13.38 4.43 -10.02
C ALA A 11 -13.17 4.51 -8.50
N SER A 12 -12.10 5.16 -8.05
CA SER A 12 -11.75 5.23 -6.62
C SER A 12 -10.89 6.45 -6.32
N SER A 13 -10.83 6.81 -5.04
CA SER A 13 -9.91 7.80 -4.52
C SER A 13 -9.07 7.21 -3.39
N ILE A 14 -7.82 7.64 -3.29
CA ILE A 14 -6.89 7.26 -2.24
C ILE A 14 -6.46 8.53 -1.52
N SER A 15 -6.55 8.53 -0.20
CA SER A 15 -6.10 9.62 0.67
C SER A 15 -5.26 9.08 1.82
N ALA A 16 -4.52 9.94 2.51
CA ALA A 16 -3.88 9.56 3.76
C ALA A 16 -3.76 10.75 4.71
N THR A 17 -3.83 10.45 6.02
CA THR A 17 -3.40 11.36 7.09
C THR A 17 -2.28 10.70 7.88
N ILE A 18 -1.49 11.49 8.62
CA ILE A 18 -0.41 10.96 9.46
C ILE A 18 -0.94 9.95 10.49
N SER A 19 -2.15 10.16 11.01
CA SER A 19 -2.76 9.32 12.04
C SER A 19 -3.46 8.06 11.49
N GLU A 20 -3.99 8.12 10.26
CA GLU A 20 -4.82 7.02 9.72
C GLU A 20 -4.10 6.19 8.65
N GLY A 21 -3.04 6.71 8.03
CA GLY A 21 -2.42 6.09 6.87
C GLY A 21 -3.33 6.09 5.65
N PHE A 22 -3.13 5.15 4.73
CA PHE A 22 -3.92 5.09 3.49
C PHE A 22 -5.37 4.68 3.72
N THR A 23 -6.28 5.51 3.22
CA THR A 23 -7.72 5.27 3.10
C THR A 23 -8.13 5.24 1.64
N VAL A 24 -9.09 4.36 1.30
CA VAL A 24 -9.57 4.20 -0.07
C VAL A 24 -11.08 4.21 -0.09
N THR A 25 -11.64 4.97 -1.01
CA THR A 25 -13.07 5.00 -1.29
C THR A 25 -13.33 4.77 -2.75
N THR A 26 -14.45 4.16 -3.09
CA THR A 26 -14.94 4.08 -4.47
C THR A 26 -15.51 5.43 -4.92
N ALA A 27 -15.70 5.62 -6.23
CA ALA A 27 -16.25 6.86 -6.78
C ALA A 27 -17.66 7.20 -6.25
N ASP A 28 -18.42 6.20 -5.81
CA ASP A 28 -19.72 6.35 -5.15
C ASP A 28 -19.61 6.52 -3.62
N GLY A 29 -18.40 6.72 -3.09
CA GLY A 29 -18.13 7.04 -1.68
C GLY A 29 -18.13 5.85 -0.72
N ARG A 30 -18.22 4.61 -1.22
CA ARG A 30 -18.20 3.41 -0.36
C ARG A 30 -16.76 3.06 0.06
N PRO A 31 -16.58 2.42 1.22
CA PRO A 31 -15.26 1.93 1.62
C PRO A 31 -14.68 0.94 0.60
N ALA A 32 -13.43 1.14 0.23
CA ALA A 32 -12.68 0.23 -0.63
C ALA A 32 -11.40 -0.25 0.07
N ARG A 33 -10.70 -1.21 -0.55
CA ARG A 33 -9.46 -1.79 -0.05
C ARG A 33 -8.42 -1.86 -1.15
N LEU A 34 -7.15 -1.73 -0.77
CA LEU A 34 -6.03 -2.00 -1.68
C LEU A 34 -5.84 -3.50 -1.87
N ALA A 35 -5.32 -3.83 -3.05
CA ALA A 35 -4.92 -5.18 -3.44
C ALA A 35 -3.57 -5.14 -4.15
N VAL A 36 -2.75 -6.17 -3.91
CA VAL A 36 -1.56 -6.50 -4.70
C VAL A 36 -2.00 -7.47 -5.78
N VAL A 37 -1.73 -7.12 -7.03
CA VAL A 37 -2.08 -7.93 -8.19
C VAL A 37 -0.77 -8.41 -8.82
N ASP A 38 -0.65 -9.71 -9.09
CA ASP A 38 0.49 -10.27 -9.82
C ASP A 38 0.44 -9.96 -11.32
N ASP A 39 1.50 -10.32 -12.03
CA ASP A 39 1.62 -10.07 -13.48
C ASP A 39 0.59 -10.87 -14.31
N ALA A 40 -0.03 -11.90 -13.73
CA ALA A 40 -1.10 -12.69 -14.35
C ALA A 40 -2.51 -12.12 -14.05
N GLY A 41 -2.61 -11.04 -13.28
CA GLY A 41 -3.87 -10.40 -12.92
C GLY A 41 -4.57 -11.01 -11.70
N ASN A 42 -3.92 -11.91 -10.97
CA ASN A 42 -4.49 -12.49 -9.76
C ASN A 42 -4.25 -11.58 -8.56
N ILE A 43 -5.25 -11.48 -7.69
CA ILE A 43 -5.09 -10.80 -6.40
C ILE A 43 -4.31 -11.71 -5.47
N VAL A 44 -3.07 -11.34 -5.14
CA VAL A 44 -2.20 -12.08 -4.22
C VAL A 44 -2.51 -11.74 -2.77
N GLU A 45 -2.76 -10.46 -2.50
CA GLU A 45 -3.18 -9.97 -1.19
C GLU A 45 -4.18 -8.83 -1.34
N ALA A 46 -5.16 -8.73 -0.45
CA ALA A 46 -6.07 -7.59 -0.39
C ALA A 46 -6.56 -7.34 1.03
N GLY A 47 -6.76 -6.06 1.37
CA GLY A 47 -7.32 -5.67 2.66
C GLY A 47 -6.52 -4.59 3.40
N PRO A 48 -6.87 -4.33 4.67
CA PRO A 48 -6.26 -3.28 5.48
C PRO A 48 -4.74 -3.46 5.66
N GLN A 49 -4.26 -4.70 5.72
CA GLN A 49 -2.83 -5.01 5.86
C GLN A 49 -2.01 -4.50 4.68
N VAL A 50 -2.55 -4.54 3.44
CA VAL A 50 -1.88 -4.02 2.25
C VAL A 50 -1.72 -2.49 2.36
N ALA A 51 -2.76 -1.79 2.80
CA ALA A 51 -2.72 -0.35 3.00
C ALA A 51 -1.73 0.08 4.10
N GLN A 52 -1.70 -0.66 5.21
CA GLN A 52 -0.76 -0.41 6.30
C GLN A 52 0.70 -0.61 5.85
N GLN A 53 1.00 -1.71 5.15
CA GLN A 53 2.35 -1.99 4.68
C GLN A 53 2.79 -0.98 3.61
N ALA A 54 1.92 -0.62 2.67
CA ALA A 54 2.22 0.41 1.67
C ALA A 54 2.52 1.77 2.34
N TRP A 55 1.73 2.16 3.33
CA TRP A 55 1.94 3.40 4.08
C TRP A 55 3.29 3.40 4.82
N ALA A 56 3.62 2.32 5.51
CA ALA A 56 4.88 2.18 6.24
C ALA A 56 6.09 2.31 5.30
N VAL A 57 6.04 1.68 4.12
CA VAL A 57 7.09 1.79 3.09
C VAL A 57 7.22 3.23 2.59
N CYS A 58 6.11 3.92 2.33
CA CYS A 58 6.13 5.33 1.90
C CYS A 58 6.80 6.23 2.95
N ILE A 59 6.44 6.08 4.24
CA ILE A 59 7.06 6.85 5.32
C ILE A 59 8.56 6.55 5.42
N GLN A 60 8.94 5.28 5.34
CA GLN A 60 10.36 4.89 5.40
C GLN A 60 11.15 5.44 4.21
N ALA A 61 10.58 5.42 3.00
CA ALA A 61 11.19 6.02 1.82
C ALA A 61 11.41 7.53 2.00
N GLN A 62 10.41 8.25 2.52
CA GLN A 62 10.51 9.68 2.80
C GLN A 62 11.58 9.99 3.87
N GLN A 63 11.62 9.22 4.95
CA GLN A 63 12.62 9.40 6.01
C GLN A 63 14.03 9.16 5.50
N ASN A 64 14.23 8.09 4.71
CA ASN A 64 15.52 7.81 4.14
C ASN A 64 15.93 8.91 3.15
N PHE A 65 14.97 9.46 2.38
CA PHE A 65 15.25 10.57 1.48
C PHE A 65 15.80 11.77 2.24
N TRP A 66 15.20 12.10 3.39
CA TRP A 66 15.71 13.16 4.27
C TRP A 66 17.06 12.86 4.92
N ARG A 67 17.43 11.60 5.13
CA ARG A 67 18.76 11.23 5.64
C ARG A 67 19.87 11.40 4.60
N GLY A 68 19.54 11.51 3.32
CA GLY A 68 20.49 11.94 2.29
C GLY A 68 21.55 10.89 1.91
N GLU A 69 21.31 9.60 2.14
CA GLU A 69 22.30 8.54 1.84
C GLU A 69 22.33 8.09 0.37
N GLY A 70 21.65 8.78 -0.56
CA GLY A 70 21.89 8.66 -2.01
C GLY A 70 21.58 7.31 -2.71
N HIS A 71 21.06 6.29 -2.01
CA HIS A 71 20.97 4.90 -2.53
C HIS A 71 19.58 4.23 -2.40
N LEU A 72 18.48 4.97 -2.47
CA LEU A 72 17.21 4.49 -1.93
C LEU A 72 16.45 3.41 -2.72
N ARG A 73 16.45 2.20 -2.16
CA ARG A 73 15.44 1.16 -2.40
C ARG A 73 14.85 0.70 -1.06
N VAL A 74 13.57 0.94 -0.84
CA VAL A 74 12.82 0.40 0.31
C VAL A 74 12.04 -0.83 -0.16
N LEU A 75 12.27 -1.97 0.47
CA LEU A 75 11.61 -3.24 0.14
C LEU A 75 10.81 -3.73 1.35
N SER A 76 9.51 -3.89 1.18
CA SER A 76 8.72 -4.76 2.05
C SER A 76 8.83 -6.20 1.53
N LYS A 77 9.13 -7.15 2.41
CA LYS A 77 9.22 -8.58 2.09
C LYS A 77 7.99 -9.31 2.65
N PRO A 78 7.52 -10.39 1.99
CA PRO A 78 6.50 -11.25 2.57
C PRO A 78 6.92 -11.73 3.96
N ALA A 79 5.98 -11.82 4.89
CA ALA A 79 6.24 -12.41 6.20
C ALA A 79 6.59 -13.90 6.02
N GLU A 80 7.69 -14.36 6.62
CA GLU A 80 7.97 -15.80 6.64
C GLU A 80 6.87 -16.52 7.43
N PRO A 81 6.40 -17.69 6.97
CA PRO A 81 5.43 -18.47 7.73
C PRO A 81 6.03 -18.82 9.09
N ILE A 82 5.31 -18.49 10.17
CA ILE A 82 5.70 -18.83 11.54
C ILE A 82 5.85 -20.35 11.58
N LYS A 83 7.07 -20.85 11.81
CA LYS A 83 7.29 -22.27 12.14
C LYS A 83 6.49 -22.54 13.40
N LYS A 84 5.44 -23.34 13.27
CA LYS A 84 4.71 -23.88 14.40
C LYS A 84 5.68 -24.83 15.10
N ASP A 85 6.22 -24.44 16.24
CA ASP A 85 6.99 -25.37 17.06
C ASP A 85 6.09 -26.57 17.35
N ALA A 86 6.58 -27.75 16.96
CA ALA A 86 5.90 -29.00 17.24
C ALA A 86 5.81 -29.12 18.76
N ALA A 87 4.58 -29.02 19.28
CA ALA A 87 4.29 -29.27 20.68
C ALA A 87 4.76 -30.69 21.02
N ALA A 88 5.75 -30.78 21.91
CA ALA A 88 6.17 -32.00 22.58
C ALA A 88 5.45 -32.13 23.93
#